data_AF-A0A7M7IFK7-F1
#
_entry.id   AF-A0A7M7IFK7-F1
#
_cell.length_a   1.000
_cell.length_b   1.000
_cell.length_c   1.000
_cell.angle_alpha   90.00
_cell.angle_beta   90.00
_cell.angle_gamma   90.00
#
_symmetry.space_group_name_H-M   'P 1'
#
loop_
_entity.id
_entity.type
_entity.pdbx_description
1 polymer ?
#
loop_
_entity_poly.entity_id
_entity_poly.type
_entity_poly.pdbx_seq_one_letter_code
_entity_poly.pdbx_strand_id
1 'polypeptide(L)'
;MATNDSSRFSPAERPVILAALEEFTNALAIYHSTLRKPRRHDNDILADCLPLDELRATNPKIMEIMEIEDVKERAASKKIYEDSLRVKRIMEELKIEIRERGTFELLNEEIEKIVAREKEEECLFKEREKLRENTEKLRKIIDEKKIFNEQEKIRILNELLKEQDNVEKLKLISNVKLNYVTEWEKARYEQNSLRCDMEIEKLEKMLKDLRMREKNERRVHAELTKFLTRETALLERKNKEWKERYIQEKKMYEREIQQLRIEIKIIQKKMDKLKEEYQCNQKFINTYLEEKEALEKEKEQWKHMQKSAIKIQAWWRGVMVRRKLGPYRLAEKKKKRPTKTKK
;
A
#
# COMPACT_ATOMS: atom_id res chain seq x y z
N MET A 1 -72.68 -45.32 -75.93
CA MET A 1 -72.97 -46.13 -77.13
C MET A 1 -74.25 -46.91 -76.90
N ALA A 2 -75.37 -46.36 -77.37
CA ALA A 2 -76.65 -47.02 -77.58
C ALA A 2 -77.45 -46.04 -78.45
N THR A 3 -77.32 -46.16 -79.77
CA THR A 3 -77.91 -45.20 -80.72
C THR A 3 -79.39 -45.50 -80.92
N ASN A 4 -80.22 -44.59 -80.41
CA ASN A 4 -81.21 -43.83 -81.17
C ASN A 4 -82.02 -44.57 -82.25
N ASP A 5 -83.13 -45.19 -81.84
CA ASP A 5 -84.33 -45.37 -82.68
C ASP A 5 -85.64 -45.05 -81.91
N SER A 6 -85.56 -44.55 -80.67
CA SER A 6 -86.71 -44.35 -79.77
C SER A 6 -87.31 -42.93 -79.79
N SER A 7 -86.78 -42.02 -80.61
CA SER A 7 -87.18 -40.60 -80.64
C SER A 7 -88.27 -40.27 -81.66
N ARG A 8 -89.04 -41.24 -82.17
CA ARG A 8 -90.12 -41.01 -83.15
C ARG A 8 -91.47 -41.53 -82.67
N PHE A 9 -92.42 -40.62 -82.51
CA PHE A 9 -93.81 -40.95 -82.19
C PHE A 9 -94.52 -41.62 -83.37
N SER A 10 -95.27 -42.70 -83.09
CA SER A 10 -96.06 -43.43 -84.09
C SER A 10 -97.17 -42.54 -84.67
N PRO A 11 -97.57 -42.70 -85.95
CA PRO A 11 -98.60 -41.86 -86.58
C PRO A 11 -99.94 -41.83 -85.82
N ALA A 12 -100.27 -42.89 -85.07
CA ALA A 12 -101.48 -42.97 -84.24
C ALA A 12 -101.37 -42.21 -82.90
N GLU A 13 -100.15 -42.00 -82.39
CA GLU A 13 -99.88 -41.37 -81.08
C GLU A 13 -99.78 -39.85 -81.18
N ARG A 14 -99.28 -39.35 -82.32
CA ARG A 14 -99.12 -37.91 -82.60
C ARG A 14 -100.37 -37.06 -82.33
N PRO A 15 -101.59 -37.38 -82.80
CA PRO A 15 -102.76 -36.56 -82.52
C PRO A 15 -103.15 -36.55 -81.03
N VAL A 16 -102.92 -37.66 -80.32
CA VAL A 16 -103.20 -37.77 -78.87
C VAL A 16 -102.22 -36.92 -78.06
N ILE A 17 -100.94 -37.01 -78.40
CA ILE A 17 -99.87 -36.22 -77.76
C ILE A 17 -100.04 -34.73 -78.08
N LEU A 18 -100.39 -34.38 -79.31
CA LEU A 18 -100.66 -32.99 -79.68
C LEU A 18 -101.90 -32.43 -78.95
N ALA A 19 -102.97 -33.20 -78.80
CA ALA A 19 -104.14 -32.77 -78.01
C ALA A 19 -103.76 -32.53 -76.54
N ALA A 20 -102.99 -33.43 -75.93
CA ALA A 20 -102.48 -33.23 -74.57
C ALA A 20 -101.55 -32.01 -74.46
N LEU A 21 -100.66 -31.75 -75.43
CA LEU A 21 -99.81 -30.56 -75.47
C LEU A 21 -100.60 -29.27 -75.71
N GLU A 22 -101.71 -29.32 -76.46
CA GLU A 22 -102.67 -28.23 -76.62
C GLU A 22 -103.35 -27.93 -75.27
N GLU A 23 -103.80 -28.95 -74.53
CA GLU A 23 -104.32 -28.79 -73.16
C GLU A 23 -103.26 -28.24 -72.19
N PHE A 24 -102.02 -28.75 -72.21
CA PHE A 24 -100.94 -28.27 -71.36
C PHE A 24 -100.51 -26.83 -71.69
N THR A 25 -100.47 -26.43 -72.97
CA THR A 25 -100.18 -25.03 -73.34
C THR A 25 -101.33 -24.10 -72.99
N ASN A 26 -102.58 -24.54 -73.10
CA ASN A 26 -103.73 -23.80 -72.60
C ASN A 26 -103.68 -23.64 -71.08
N ALA A 27 -103.37 -24.70 -70.33
CA ALA A 27 -103.16 -24.65 -68.88
C ALA A 27 -101.97 -23.75 -68.49
N LEU A 28 -100.85 -23.81 -69.21
CA LEU A 28 -99.70 -22.91 -69.02
C LEU A 28 -100.03 -21.45 -69.39
N ALA A 29 -100.90 -21.21 -70.37
CA ALA A 29 -101.38 -19.87 -70.70
C ALA A 29 -102.30 -19.30 -69.61
N ILE A 30 -103.16 -20.14 -69.02
CA ILE A 30 -103.97 -19.80 -67.85
C ILE A 30 -103.06 -19.50 -66.65
N TYR A 31 -102.08 -20.37 -66.35
CA TYR A 31 -101.11 -20.17 -65.28
C TYR A 31 -100.27 -18.89 -65.50
N HIS A 32 -99.83 -18.62 -66.73
CA HIS A 32 -99.12 -17.38 -67.06
C HIS A 32 -100.00 -16.13 -66.90
N SER A 33 -101.32 -16.24 -67.11
CA SER A 33 -102.26 -15.13 -66.89
C SER A 33 -102.59 -14.87 -65.42
N THR A 34 -102.43 -15.87 -64.54
CA THR A 34 -102.55 -15.69 -63.09
C THR A 34 -101.25 -15.17 -62.44
N LEU A 35 -100.10 -15.30 -63.10
CA LEU A 35 -98.84 -14.70 -62.65
C LEU A 35 -98.87 -13.17 -62.81
N ARG A 36 -98.79 -12.46 -61.68
CA ARG A 36 -98.79 -10.99 -61.65
C ARG A 36 -97.51 -10.45 -62.28
N LYS A 37 -97.62 -9.81 -63.44
CA LYS A 37 -96.50 -9.18 -64.16
C LYS A 37 -95.73 -8.23 -63.20
N PRO A 38 -94.41 -8.40 -63.01
CA PRO A 38 -93.67 -7.62 -62.02
C PRO A 38 -93.69 -6.12 -62.38
N ARG A 39 -94.11 -5.29 -61.43
CA ARG A 39 -93.95 -3.83 -61.54
C ARG A 39 -92.47 -3.50 -61.33
N ARG A 40 -91.86 -2.85 -62.32
CA ARG A 40 -90.54 -2.24 -62.15
C ARG A 40 -90.69 -0.97 -61.33
N HIS A 41 -89.84 -0.78 -60.33
CA HIS A 41 -89.60 0.52 -59.72
C HIS A 41 -88.15 0.92 -60.01
N ASP A 42 -87.90 2.19 -60.28
CA ASP A 42 -86.61 2.66 -60.85
C ASP A 42 -85.40 2.51 -59.89
N ASN A 43 -85.62 2.05 -58.66
CA ASN A 43 -84.58 1.81 -57.66
C ASN A 43 -84.02 0.37 -57.66
N ASP A 44 -84.56 -0.54 -58.47
CA ASP A 44 -84.17 -1.97 -58.47
C ASP A 44 -82.69 -2.23 -58.89
N ILE A 45 -81.96 -1.23 -59.40
CA ILE A 45 -80.57 -1.36 -59.87
C ILE A 45 -79.56 -1.47 -58.71
N LEU A 46 -79.87 -0.97 -57.51
CA LEU A 46 -78.91 -0.92 -56.40
C LEU A 46 -78.80 -2.23 -55.59
N ALA A 47 -79.75 -3.16 -55.77
CA ALA A 47 -79.83 -4.39 -54.98
C ALA A 47 -78.93 -5.55 -55.51
N ASP A 48 -78.61 -5.56 -56.80
CA ASP A 48 -77.91 -6.69 -57.45
C ASP A 48 -76.37 -6.70 -57.24
N CYS A 49 -75.79 -5.74 -56.49
CA CYS A 49 -74.33 -5.52 -56.47
C CYS A 49 -73.69 -5.27 -55.09
N LEU A 50 -74.40 -5.41 -53.96
CA LEU A 50 -73.83 -5.17 -52.63
C LEU A 50 -73.62 -6.46 -51.81
N PRO A 51 -72.37 -6.80 -51.44
CA PRO A 51 -72.09 -7.87 -50.47
C PRO A 51 -72.67 -7.53 -49.09
N LEU A 52 -73.36 -8.51 -48.49
CA LEU A 52 -74.17 -8.38 -47.26
C LEU A 52 -73.36 -8.14 -45.96
N ASP A 53 -72.05 -7.95 -46.03
CA ASP A 53 -71.16 -7.97 -44.86
C ASP A 53 -70.90 -6.60 -44.20
N GLU A 54 -71.20 -5.47 -44.87
CA GLU A 54 -70.85 -4.12 -44.34
C GLU A 54 -71.99 -3.39 -43.59
N LEU A 55 -73.23 -3.90 -43.60
CA LEU A 55 -74.38 -3.25 -42.92
C LEU A 55 -74.49 -3.54 -41.41
N ARG A 56 -73.60 -4.34 -40.81
CA ARG A 56 -73.70 -4.77 -39.40
C ARG A 56 -73.28 -3.73 -38.34
N ALA A 57 -73.03 -2.48 -38.73
CA ALA A 57 -72.70 -1.40 -37.81
C ALA A 57 -73.98 -0.67 -37.33
N THR A 58 -74.42 -1.00 -36.12
CA THR A 58 -75.57 -0.44 -35.36
C THR A 58 -76.97 -0.97 -35.72
N ASN A 59 -77.62 -1.61 -34.74
CA ASN A 59 -78.99 -2.13 -34.79
C ASN A 59 -80.02 -1.00 -35.07
N PRO A 60 -81.08 -1.26 -35.88
CA PRO A 60 -82.20 -2.05 -35.36
C PRO A 60 -82.75 -3.13 -36.32
N LYS A 61 -82.72 -4.38 -35.83
CA LYS A 61 -83.65 -5.45 -36.21
C LYS A 61 -85.09 -4.93 -36.26
N ILE A 62 -85.70 -4.97 -37.44
CA ILE A 62 -87.12 -5.29 -37.77
C ILE A 62 -87.45 -4.80 -39.19
N MET A 63 -86.88 -3.68 -39.68
CA MET A 63 -87.05 -3.22 -41.07
C MET A 63 -86.26 -4.05 -42.10
N GLU A 64 -84.98 -4.29 -41.83
CA GLU A 64 -84.03 -4.87 -42.79
C GLU A 64 -84.41 -6.30 -43.23
N ILE A 65 -85.03 -7.08 -42.34
CA ILE A 65 -85.54 -8.43 -42.67
C ILE A 65 -86.73 -8.32 -43.62
N MET A 66 -87.62 -7.34 -43.42
CA MET A 66 -88.78 -7.13 -44.29
C MET A 66 -88.33 -6.75 -45.71
N GLU A 67 -87.33 -5.88 -45.84
CA GLU A 67 -86.79 -5.47 -47.15
C GLU A 67 -86.02 -6.59 -47.86
N ILE A 68 -85.21 -7.38 -47.14
CA ILE A 68 -84.47 -8.51 -47.73
C ILE A 68 -85.42 -9.63 -48.17
N GLU A 69 -86.47 -9.91 -47.41
CA GLU A 69 -87.46 -10.92 -47.79
C GLU A 69 -88.33 -10.43 -48.96
N ASP A 70 -88.80 -9.17 -48.96
CA ASP A 70 -89.52 -8.55 -50.07
C ASP A 70 -88.71 -8.54 -51.39
N VAL A 71 -87.38 -8.29 -51.31
CA VAL A 71 -86.50 -8.28 -52.49
C VAL A 71 -86.31 -9.71 -53.03
N LYS A 72 -86.12 -10.70 -52.15
CA LYS A 72 -86.10 -12.12 -52.57
C LYS A 72 -87.44 -12.56 -53.19
N GLU A 73 -88.56 -12.18 -52.60
CA GLU A 73 -89.90 -12.55 -53.08
C GLU A 73 -90.21 -11.91 -54.45
N ARG A 74 -89.77 -10.66 -54.66
CA ARG A 74 -89.80 -9.98 -55.97
C ARG A 74 -88.90 -10.65 -57.01
N ALA A 75 -87.67 -11.00 -56.63
CA ALA A 75 -86.73 -11.71 -57.51
C ALA A 75 -87.23 -13.10 -57.90
N ALA A 76 -87.78 -13.86 -56.94
CA ALA A 76 -88.41 -15.15 -57.17
C ALA A 76 -89.63 -15.04 -58.11
N SER A 77 -90.50 -14.06 -57.86
CA SER A 77 -91.66 -13.78 -58.73
C SER A 77 -91.26 -13.43 -60.17
N LYS A 78 -90.18 -12.66 -60.34
CA LYS A 78 -89.61 -12.33 -61.65
C LYS A 78 -89.03 -13.57 -62.35
N LYS A 79 -88.26 -14.39 -61.64
CA LYS A 79 -87.73 -15.66 -62.17
C LYS A 79 -88.85 -16.60 -62.62
N ILE A 80 -89.88 -16.81 -61.80
CA ILE A 80 -91.05 -17.64 -62.13
C ILE A 80 -91.80 -17.11 -63.37
N TYR A 81 -91.91 -15.78 -63.52
CA TYR A 81 -92.53 -15.17 -64.71
C TYR A 81 -91.71 -15.40 -65.99
N GLU A 82 -90.39 -15.27 -65.92
CA GLU A 82 -89.47 -15.47 -67.05
C GLU A 82 -89.34 -16.96 -67.43
N ASP A 83 -89.28 -17.86 -66.45
CA ASP A 83 -89.29 -19.31 -66.64
C ASP A 83 -90.64 -19.80 -67.21
N SER A 84 -91.77 -19.25 -66.74
CA SER A 84 -93.10 -19.52 -67.32
C SER A 84 -93.17 -19.17 -68.81
N LEU A 85 -92.59 -18.03 -69.21
CA LEU A 85 -92.52 -17.61 -70.61
C LEU A 85 -91.54 -18.47 -71.43
N ARG A 86 -90.46 -18.97 -70.82
CA ARG A 86 -89.51 -19.92 -71.43
C ARG A 86 -90.18 -21.27 -71.70
N VAL A 87 -90.82 -21.86 -70.69
CA VAL A 87 -91.55 -23.13 -70.82
C VAL A 87 -92.65 -23.02 -71.87
N LYS A 88 -93.40 -21.91 -71.90
CA LYS A 88 -94.43 -21.68 -72.94
C LYS A 88 -93.85 -21.66 -74.36
N ARG A 89 -92.68 -21.07 -74.59
CA ARG A 89 -92.01 -21.07 -75.91
C ARG A 89 -91.54 -22.47 -76.30
N ILE A 90 -90.83 -23.16 -75.41
CA ILE A 90 -90.37 -24.54 -75.62
C ILE A 90 -91.54 -25.46 -75.96
N MET A 91 -92.68 -25.31 -75.27
CA MET A 91 -93.87 -26.14 -75.51
C MET A 91 -94.54 -25.86 -76.86
N GLU A 92 -94.53 -24.62 -77.34
CA GLU A 92 -95.07 -24.26 -78.66
C GLU A 92 -94.12 -24.69 -79.79
N GLU A 93 -92.81 -24.58 -79.58
CA GLU A 93 -91.77 -25.10 -80.47
C GLU A 93 -91.82 -26.65 -80.56
N LEU A 94 -92.08 -27.33 -79.43
CA LEU A 94 -92.27 -28.79 -79.38
C LEU A 94 -93.55 -29.24 -80.10
N LYS A 95 -94.65 -28.47 -80.07
CA LYS A 95 -95.83 -28.75 -80.92
C LYS A 95 -95.46 -28.72 -82.40
N ILE A 96 -94.64 -27.76 -82.83
CA ILE A 96 -94.20 -27.63 -84.22
C ILE A 96 -93.29 -28.83 -84.58
N GLU A 97 -92.35 -29.19 -83.71
CA GLU A 97 -91.47 -30.34 -83.92
C GLU A 97 -92.26 -31.67 -84.05
N ILE A 98 -93.25 -31.89 -83.20
CA ILE A 98 -94.08 -33.10 -83.22
C ILE A 98 -95.06 -33.11 -84.41
N ARG A 99 -95.56 -31.95 -84.85
CA ARG A 99 -96.37 -31.81 -86.08
C ARG A 99 -95.57 -32.09 -87.35
N GLU A 100 -94.34 -31.59 -87.45
CA GLU A 100 -93.53 -31.68 -88.67
C GLU A 100 -92.66 -32.94 -88.75
N ARG A 101 -91.96 -33.29 -87.67
CA ARG A 101 -90.87 -34.29 -87.66
C ARG A 101 -91.23 -35.51 -86.79
N GLY A 102 -92.09 -35.31 -85.79
CA GLY A 102 -92.51 -36.35 -84.85
C GLY A 102 -91.43 -36.75 -83.85
N THR A 103 -90.45 -35.85 -83.64
CA THR A 103 -89.32 -35.97 -82.74
C THR A 103 -89.48 -35.05 -81.52
N PHE A 104 -88.59 -35.19 -80.53
CA PHE A 104 -88.52 -34.36 -79.32
C PHE A 104 -87.08 -33.88 -79.04
N GLU A 105 -86.28 -33.70 -80.09
CA GLU A 105 -84.86 -33.39 -80.00
C GLU A 105 -84.62 -31.98 -79.42
N LEU A 106 -85.50 -31.00 -79.69
CA LEU A 106 -85.39 -29.66 -79.09
C LEU A 106 -85.58 -29.70 -77.56
N LEU A 107 -86.52 -30.53 -77.09
CA LEU A 107 -86.72 -30.75 -75.65
C LEU A 107 -85.50 -31.44 -75.03
N ASN A 108 -84.89 -32.41 -75.74
CA ASN A 108 -83.72 -33.13 -75.24
C ASN A 108 -82.48 -32.23 -75.19
N GLU A 109 -82.24 -31.39 -76.21
CA GLU A 109 -81.17 -30.38 -76.16
C GLU A 109 -81.36 -29.35 -75.04
N GLU A 110 -82.60 -28.89 -74.80
CA GLU A 110 -82.88 -27.91 -73.76
C GLU A 110 -82.77 -28.52 -72.37
N ILE A 111 -83.13 -29.79 -72.19
CA ILE A 111 -82.84 -30.59 -70.99
C ILE A 111 -81.32 -30.74 -70.81
N GLU A 112 -80.55 -31.06 -71.86
CA GLU A 112 -79.09 -31.14 -71.77
C GLU A 112 -78.45 -29.79 -71.39
N LYS A 113 -78.95 -28.68 -71.93
CA LYS A 113 -78.53 -27.30 -71.56
C LYS A 113 -78.90 -26.97 -70.11
N ILE A 114 -80.02 -27.45 -69.59
CA ILE A 114 -80.40 -27.31 -68.18
C ILE A 114 -79.45 -28.13 -67.29
N VAL A 115 -79.28 -29.42 -67.58
CA VAL A 115 -78.41 -30.34 -66.84
C VAL A 115 -76.94 -29.91 -66.88
N ALA A 116 -76.48 -29.30 -67.97
CA ALA A 116 -75.13 -28.74 -68.06
C ALA A 116 -74.94 -27.53 -67.12
N ARG A 117 -75.91 -26.60 -67.09
CA ARG A 117 -75.88 -25.46 -66.15
C ARG A 117 -76.03 -25.91 -64.70
N GLU A 118 -76.89 -26.86 -64.40
CA GLU A 118 -77.04 -27.42 -63.04
C GLU A 118 -75.72 -28.03 -62.54
N LYS A 119 -74.98 -28.75 -63.41
CA LYS A 119 -73.64 -29.28 -63.09
C LYS A 119 -72.60 -28.17 -62.90
N GLU A 120 -72.66 -27.10 -63.69
CA GLU A 120 -71.78 -25.94 -63.54
C GLU A 120 -72.07 -25.17 -62.23
N GLU A 121 -73.34 -24.92 -61.93
CA GLU A 121 -73.81 -24.34 -60.66
C GLU A 121 -73.42 -25.20 -59.45
N GLU A 122 -73.56 -26.53 -59.53
CA GLU A 122 -73.07 -27.46 -58.51
C GLU A 122 -71.54 -27.37 -58.32
N CYS A 123 -70.77 -27.27 -59.40
CA CYS A 123 -69.31 -27.11 -59.33
C CYS A 123 -68.91 -25.79 -58.68
N LEU A 124 -69.54 -24.68 -59.09
CA LEU A 124 -69.33 -23.36 -58.49
C LEU A 124 -69.75 -23.32 -57.02
N PHE A 125 -70.84 -24.01 -56.64
CA PHE A 125 -71.26 -24.13 -55.24
C PHE A 125 -70.24 -24.92 -54.40
N LYS A 126 -69.73 -26.05 -54.93
CA LYS A 126 -68.67 -26.85 -54.28
C LYS A 126 -67.37 -26.06 -54.15
N GLU A 127 -67.03 -25.22 -55.12
CA GLU A 127 -65.86 -24.35 -55.05
C GLU A 127 -66.05 -23.18 -54.07
N ARG A 128 -67.23 -22.55 -54.05
CA ARG A 128 -67.60 -21.51 -53.09
C ARG A 128 -67.55 -22.02 -51.65
N GLU A 129 -68.08 -23.20 -51.36
CA GLU A 129 -67.99 -23.79 -50.02
C GLU A 129 -66.54 -24.14 -49.63
N LYS A 130 -65.71 -24.65 -50.55
CA LYS A 130 -64.26 -24.82 -50.30
C LYS A 130 -63.55 -23.51 -50.00
N LEU A 131 -63.84 -22.45 -50.75
CA LEU A 131 -63.29 -21.11 -50.52
C LEU A 131 -63.73 -20.57 -49.15
N ARG A 132 -65.01 -20.72 -48.81
CA ARG A 132 -65.57 -20.36 -47.51
C ARG A 132 -64.88 -21.11 -46.37
N GLU A 133 -64.79 -22.43 -46.44
CA GLU A 133 -64.04 -23.24 -45.48
C GLU A 133 -62.59 -22.79 -45.33
N ASN A 134 -61.91 -22.47 -46.43
CA ASN A 134 -60.53 -22.01 -46.42
C ASN A 134 -60.40 -20.62 -45.78
N THR A 135 -61.33 -19.69 -46.04
CA THR A 135 -61.37 -18.39 -45.34
C THR A 135 -61.67 -18.56 -43.84
N GLU A 136 -62.53 -19.50 -43.46
CA GLU A 136 -62.83 -19.84 -42.05
C GLU A 136 -61.57 -20.39 -41.34
N LYS A 137 -60.85 -21.31 -41.99
CA LYS A 137 -59.57 -21.87 -41.50
C LYS A 137 -58.50 -20.78 -41.36
N LEU A 138 -58.32 -19.94 -42.38
CA LEU A 138 -57.35 -18.84 -42.36
C LEU A 138 -57.69 -17.81 -41.26
N ARG A 139 -58.98 -17.51 -41.04
CA ARG A 139 -59.41 -16.58 -40.00
C ARG A 139 -59.11 -17.11 -38.59
N LYS A 140 -59.37 -18.41 -38.34
CA LYS A 140 -58.97 -19.09 -37.11
C LYS A 140 -57.46 -19.00 -36.87
N ILE A 141 -56.64 -19.32 -37.88
CA ILE A 141 -55.17 -19.22 -37.80
C ILE A 141 -54.71 -17.79 -37.49
N ILE A 142 -55.34 -16.78 -38.10
CA ILE A 142 -55.04 -15.36 -37.83
C ILE A 142 -55.38 -15.01 -36.37
N ASP A 143 -56.53 -15.41 -35.87
CA ASP A 143 -56.97 -15.06 -34.52
C ASP A 143 -56.19 -15.83 -33.43
N GLU A 144 -55.88 -17.11 -33.65
CA GLU A 144 -54.92 -17.89 -32.84
C GLU A 144 -53.54 -17.21 -32.78
N LYS A 145 -53.02 -16.77 -33.94
CA LYS A 145 -51.72 -16.09 -34.01
C LYS A 145 -51.72 -14.71 -33.37
N LYS A 146 -52.84 -13.98 -33.39
CA LYS A 146 -53.00 -12.73 -32.60
C LYS A 146 -52.94 -12.99 -31.11
N ILE A 147 -53.68 -14.01 -30.62
CA ILE A 147 -53.69 -14.38 -29.20
C ILE A 147 -52.29 -14.80 -28.75
N PHE A 148 -51.61 -15.64 -29.52
CA PHE A 148 -50.23 -16.07 -29.25
C PHE A 148 -49.26 -14.88 -29.22
N ASN A 149 -49.31 -13.97 -30.20
CA ASN A 149 -48.45 -12.79 -30.23
C ASN A 149 -48.68 -11.86 -29.02
N GLU A 150 -49.92 -11.66 -28.59
CA GLU A 150 -50.21 -10.80 -27.43
C GLU A 150 -49.76 -11.48 -26.11
N GLN A 151 -49.90 -12.80 -25.99
CA GLN A 151 -49.35 -13.58 -24.87
C GLN A 151 -47.83 -13.48 -24.80
N GLU A 152 -47.12 -13.65 -25.92
CA GLU A 152 -45.65 -13.56 -25.95
C GLU A 152 -45.18 -12.12 -25.70
N LYS A 153 -45.91 -11.11 -26.17
CA LYS A 153 -45.66 -9.70 -25.82
C LYS A 153 -45.81 -9.43 -24.32
N ILE A 154 -46.87 -9.94 -23.68
CA ILE A 154 -47.06 -9.86 -22.22
C ILE A 154 -45.92 -10.58 -21.48
N ARG A 155 -45.49 -11.74 -21.97
CA ARG A 155 -44.35 -12.48 -21.42
C ARG A 155 -43.06 -11.69 -21.50
N ILE A 156 -42.70 -11.16 -22.67
CA ILE A 156 -41.49 -10.35 -22.89
C ILE A 156 -41.52 -9.09 -22.01
N LEU A 157 -42.67 -8.43 -21.86
CA LEU A 157 -42.83 -7.27 -20.97
C LEU A 157 -42.60 -7.65 -19.49
N ASN A 158 -43.10 -8.81 -19.05
CA ASN A 158 -42.88 -9.31 -17.69
C ASN A 158 -41.42 -9.74 -17.45
N GLU A 159 -40.73 -10.28 -18.44
CA GLU A 159 -39.30 -10.59 -18.38
C GLU A 159 -38.46 -9.30 -18.34
N LEU A 160 -38.78 -8.31 -19.19
CA LEU A 160 -38.14 -6.98 -19.19
C LEU A 160 -38.27 -6.27 -17.83
N LEU A 161 -39.46 -6.30 -17.22
CA LEU A 161 -39.73 -5.64 -15.94
C LEU A 161 -38.95 -6.30 -14.79
N LYS A 162 -38.84 -7.64 -14.79
CA LYS A 162 -37.97 -8.36 -13.83
C LYS A 162 -36.49 -8.00 -14.00
N GLU A 163 -36.01 -7.86 -15.23
CA GLU A 163 -34.62 -7.44 -15.47
C GLU A 163 -34.38 -5.97 -15.10
N GLN A 164 -35.36 -5.08 -15.28
CA GLN A 164 -35.30 -3.72 -14.74
C GLN A 164 -35.18 -3.73 -13.21
N ASP A 165 -36.06 -4.46 -12.51
CA ASP A 165 -36.00 -4.62 -11.05
C ASP A 165 -34.63 -5.18 -10.59
N ASN A 166 -34.06 -6.13 -11.33
CA ASN A 166 -32.76 -6.72 -11.04
C ASN A 166 -31.64 -5.67 -11.20
N VAL A 167 -31.67 -4.87 -12.27
CA VAL A 167 -30.72 -3.77 -12.49
C VAL A 167 -30.84 -2.71 -11.39
N GLU A 168 -32.04 -2.36 -10.94
CA GLU A 168 -32.24 -1.40 -9.85
C GLU A 168 -31.75 -1.93 -8.50
N LYS A 169 -32.01 -3.21 -8.18
CA LYS A 169 -31.44 -3.90 -7.01
C LYS A 169 -29.91 -3.91 -7.05
N LEU A 170 -29.31 -4.22 -8.21
CA LEU A 170 -27.85 -4.23 -8.38
C LEU A 170 -27.24 -2.83 -8.23
N LYS A 171 -27.89 -1.78 -8.74
CA LYS A 171 -27.48 -0.37 -8.51
C LYS A 171 -27.52 -0.02 -7.03
N LEU A 172 -28.58 -0.38 -6.31
CA LEU A 172 -28.69 -0.13 -4.86
C LEU A 172 -27.58 -0.87 -4.09
N ILE A 173 -27.36 -2.14 -4.37
CA ILE A 173 -26.28 -2.95 -3.76
C ILE A 173 -24.90 -2.34 -4.06
N SER A 174 -24.67 -1.90 -5.30
CA SER A 174 -23.42 -1.25 -5.71
C SER A 174 -23.18 0.05 -4.94
N ASN A 175 -24.21 0.89 -4.81
CA ASN A 175 -24.14 2.16 -4.08
C ASN A 175 -23.88 1.94 -2.57
N VAL A 176 -24.56 0.97 -1.95
CA VAL A 176 -24.31 0.60 -0.54
C VAL A 176 -22.89 0.07 -0.33
N LYS A 177 -22.39 -0.77 -1.25
CA LYS A 177 -21.00 -1.26 -1.20
C LYS A 177 -19.99 -0.13 -1.37
N LEU A 178 -20.24 0.80 -2.29
CA LEU A 178 -19.37 1.98 -2.51
C LEU A 178 -19.31 2.82 -1.24
N ASN A 179 -20.45 3.21 -0.68
CA ASN A 179 -20.53 3.98 0.56
C ASN A 179 -19.81 3.29 1.73
N TYR A 180 -20.01 1.97 1.89
CA TYR A 180 -19.30 1.19 2.90
C TYR A 180 -17.78 1.25 2.72
N VAL A 181 -17.29 1.07 1.48
CA VAL A 181 -15.84 1.14 1.17
C VAL A 181 -15.30 2.54 1.44
N THR A 182 -16.02 3.61 1.05
CA THR A 182 -15.55 4.99 1.28
C THR A 182 -15.48 5.36 2.76
N GLU A 183 -16.48 4.97 3.57
CA GLU A 183 -16.43 5.24 5.02
C GLU A 183 -15.39 4.36 5.74
N TRP A 184 -15.23 3.10 5.32
CA TRP A 184 -14.16 2.23 5.82
C TRP A 184 -12.77 2.78 5.49
N GLU A 185 -12.58 3.29 4.28
CA GLU A 185 -11.31 3.88 3.85
C GLU A 185 -11.00 5.19 4.60
N LYS A 186 -11.99 6.08 4.77
CA LYS A 186 -11.86 7.27 5.65
C LYS A 186 -11.45 6.90 7.07
N ALA A 187 -12.19 6.02 7.73
CA ALA A 187 -11.90 5.59 9.10
C ALA A 187 -10.51 4.94 9.22
N ARG A 188 -10.07 4.20 8.19
CA ARG A 188 -8.71 3.63 8.10
C ARG A 188 -7.64 4.71 7.96
N TYR A 189 -7.86 5.75 7.16
CA TYR A 189 -6.96 6.90 7.05
C TYR A 189 -6.88 7.68 8.37
N GLU A 190 -8.01 7.98 8.99
CA GLU A 190 -8.10 8.67 10.29
C GLU A 190 -7.35 7.89 11.39
N GLN A 191 -7.60 6.57 11.50
CA GLN A 191 -6.89 5.71 12.45
C GLN A 191 -5.38 5.68 12.19
N ASN A 192 -4.95 5.60 10.93
CA ASN A 192 -3.53 5.57 10.60
C ASN A 192 -2.85 6.94 10.85
N SER A 193 -3.52 8.05 10.54
CA SER A 193 -3.04 9.40 10.88
C SER A 193 -2.84 9.51 12.39
N LEU A 194 -3.88 9.22 13.18
CA LEU A 194 -3.82 9.29 14.64
C LEU A 194 -2.70 8.43 15.21
N ARG A 195 -2.46 7.22 14.67
CA ARG A 195 -1.33 6.38 15.08
C ARG A 195 0.02 7.06 14.78
N CYS A 196 0.20 7.61 13.59
CA CYS A 196 1.41 8.35 13.23
C CYS A 196 1.59 9.59 14.12
N ASP A 197 0.54 10.37 14.37
CA ASP A 197 0.55 11.55 15.23
C ASP A 197 0.95 11.18 16.67
N MET A 198 0.40 10.09 17.22
CA MET A 198 0.79 9.55 18.53
C MET A 198 2.25 9.07 18.59
N GLU A 199 2.80 8.55 17.49
CA GLU A 199 4.21 8.17 17.40
C GLU A 199 5.12 9.39 17.31
N ILE A 200 4.75 10.39 16.50
CA ILE A 200 5.44 11.68 16.39
C ILE A 200 5.49 12.38 17.75
N GLU A 201 4.36 12.46 18.47
CA GLU A 201 4.33 13.03 19.82
C GLU A 201 5.27 12.32 20.81
N LYS A 202 5.36 10.99 20.75
CA LYS A 202 6.29 10.22 21.60
C LYS A 202 7.73 10.54 21.26
N LEU A 203 8.08 10.55 19.97
CA LEU A 203 9.41 10.92 19.48
C LEU A 203 9.78 12.35 19.89
N GLU A 204 8.84 13.31 19.76
CA GLU A 204 9.03 14.69 20.20
C GLU A 204 9.29 14.82 21.71
N LYS A 205 8.53 14.10 22.54
CA LYS A 205 8.72 14.09 24.00
C LYS A 205 10.11 13.57 24.35
N MET A 206 10.50 12.41 23.79
CA MET A 206 11.86 11.86 23.98
C MET A 206 12.96 12.81 23.49
N LEU A 207 12.75 13.50 22.37
CA LEU A 207 13.71 14.46 21.80
C LEU A 207 13.81 15.74 22.66
N LYS A 208 12.71 16.20 23.26
CA LYS A 208 12.71 17.30 24.25
C LYS A 208 13.47 16.88 25.51
N ASP A 209 13.26 15.67 26.01
CA ASP A 209 13.95 15.13 27.19
C ASP A 209 15.46 14.93 26.95
N LEU A 210 15.83 14.40 25.78
CA LEU A 210 17.24 14.28 25.36
C LEU A 210 17.92 15.64 25.27
N ARG A 211 17.28 16.65 24.64
CA ARG A 211 17.81 18.02 24.58
C ARG A 211 17.96 18.65 25.98
N MET A 212 17.09 18.34 26.93
CA MET A 212 17.21 18.81 28.31
C MET A 212 18.35 18.13 29.06
N ARG A 213 18.51 16.80 28.90
CA ARG A 213 19.67 16.07 29.45
C ARG A 213 20.98 16.59 28.89
N GLU A 214 21.08 16.76 27.57
CA GLU A 214 22.28 17.29 26.91
C GLU A 214 22.64 18.71 27.41
N LYS A 215 21.65 19.61 27.56
CA LYS A 215 21.88 20.95 28.15
C LYS A 215 22.41 20.85 29.59
N ASN A 216 21.87 19.95 30.40
CA ASN A 216 22.31 19.75 31.78
C ASN A 216 23.73 19.17 31.85
N GLU A 217 24.04 18.17 31.03
CA GLU A 217 25.38 17.58 30.90
C GLU A 217 26.40 18.61 30.46
N ARG A 218 26.12 19.40 29.42
CA ARG A 218 26.98 20.53 28.99
C ARG A 218 27.22 21.53 30.12
N ARG A 219 26.20 21.84 30.94
CA ARG A 219 26.36 22.74 32.10
C ARG A 219 27.25 22.13 33.18
N VAL A 220 27.01 20.88 33.56
CA VAL A 220 27.81 20.16 34.57
C VAL A 220 29.26 20.01 34.09
N HIS A 221 29.47 19.64 32.83
CA HIS A 221 30.79 19.53 32.23
C HIS A 221 31.54 20.87 32.21
N ALA A 222 30.85 21.98 31.89
CA ALA A 222 31.46 23.32 31.93
C ALA A 222 31.90 23.71 33.36
N GLU A 223 31.08 23.46 34.38
CA GLU A 223 31.46 23.74 35.78
C GLU A 223 32.56 22.80 36.29
N LEU A 224 32.52 21.51 35.94
CA LEU A 224 33.58 20.56 36.27
C LEU A 224 34.91 20.96 35.63
N THR A 225 34.91 21.36 34.36
CA THR A 225 36.10 21.85 33.66
C THR A 225 36.63 23.14 34.28
N LYS A 226 35.76 24.09 34.68
CA LYS A 226 36.16 25.29 35.46
C LYS A 226 36.76 24.94 36.81
N PHE A 227 36.22 23.94 37.52
CA PHE A 227 36.77 23.48 38.80
C PHE A 227 38.16 22.85 38.61
N LEU A 228 38.29 21.88 37.71
CA LEU A 228 39.53 21.17 37.45
C LEU A 228 40.63 22.12 36.96
N THR A 229 40.34 23.03 36.03
CA THR A 229 41.32 24.04 35.57
C THR A 229 41.81 24.95 36.68
N ARG A 230 40.94 25.37 37.62
CA ARG A 230 41.34 26.16 38.80
C ARG A 230 42.25 25.37 39.74
N GLU A 231 41.92 24.12 40.04
CA GLU A 231 42.73 23.28 40.93
C GLU A 231 44.08 22.91 40.29
N THR A 232 44.12 22.53 39.00
CA THR A 232 45.38 22.32 38.29
C THR A 232 46.26 23.57 38.34
N ALA A 233 45.71 24.76 38.08
CA ALA A 233 46.46 26.02 38.19
C ALA A 233 46.88 26.39 39.62
N LEU A 234 46.21 25.86 40.66
CA LEU A 234 46.59 26.03 42.06
C LEU A 234 47.72 25.06 42.45
N LEU A 235 47.62 23.79 42.04
CA LEU A 235 48.65 22.78 42.22
C LEU A 235 49.93 23.13 41.45
N GLU A 236 49.83 23.66 40.23
CA GLU A 236 50.98 24.15 39.46
C GLU A 236 51.69 25.31 40.14
N ARG A 237 50.96 26.27 40.74
CA ARG A 237 51.55 27.36 41.52
C ARG A 237 52.30 26.83 42.74
N LYS A 238 51.66 25.97 43.54
CA LYS A 238 52.32 25.31 44.68
C LYS A 238 53.57 24.53 44.24
N ASN A 239 53.52 23.82 43.11
CA ASN A 239 54.67 23.09 42.56
C ASN A 239 55.82 24.03 42.15
N LYS A 240 55.51 25.19 41.57
CA LYS A 240 56.51 26.24 41.27
C LYS A 240 57.14 26.79 42.56
N GLU A 241 56.32 27.18 43.54
CA GLU A 241 56.77 27.65 44.86
C GLU A 241 57.71 26.64 45.55
N TRP A 242 57.34 25.35 45.57
CA TRP A 242 58.18 24.30 46.15
C TRP A 242 59.49 24.06 45.39
N LYS A 243 59.47 24.13 44.05
CA LYS A 243 60.68 24.06 43.23
C LYS A 243 61.61 25.24 43.50
N GLU A 244 61.08 26.45 43.62
CA GLU A 244 61.85 27.65 43.93
C GLU A 244 62.48 27.56 45.32
N ARG A 245 61.70 27.16 46.35
CA ARG A 245 62.23 26.91 47.71
C ARG A 245 63.34 25.87 47.70
N TYR A 246 63.12 24.72 47.06
CA TYR A 246 64.13 23.66 46.96
C TYR A 246 65.43 24.15 46.30
N ILE A 247 65.34 24.96 45.22
CA ILE A 247 66.50 25.56 44.57
C ILE A 247 67.21 26.56 45.49
N GLN A 248 66.47 27.37 46.25
CA GLN A 248 67.03 28.33 47.20
C GLN A 248 67.74 27.63 48.37
N GLU A 249 67.09 26.64 49.00
CA GLU A 249 67.65 25.82 50.08
C GLU A 249 68.89 25.05 49.61
N LYS A 250 68.84 24.42 48.44
CA LYS A 250 70.01 23.77 47.83
C LYS A 250 71.18 24.75 47.67
N LYS A 251 70.93 25.97 47.17
CA LYS A 251 71.95 27.04 47.07
C LYS A 251 72.40 27.59 48.43
N MET A 252 71.62 27.47 49.50
CA MET A 252 72.06 27.79 50.87
C MET A 252 73.05 26.73 51.34
N TYR A 253 72.65 25.46 51.34
CA TYR A 253 73.49 24.35 51.81
C TYR A 253 74.76 24.17 50.96
N GLU A 254 74.72 24.39 49.64
CA GLU A 254 75.91 24.38 48.79
C GLU A 254 76.94 25.44 49.20
N ARG A 255 76.48 26.64 49.60
CA ARG A 255 77.36 27.71 50.11
C ARG A 255 77.94 27.39 51.49
N GLU A 256 77.12 26.85 52.39
CA GLU A 256 77.56 26.41 53.72
C GLU A 256 78.61 25.29 53.63
N ILE A 257 78.36 24.28 52.79
CA ILE A 257 79.33 23.21 52.48
C ILE A 257 80.63 23.79 51.89
N GLN A 258 80.56 24.82 51.04
CA GLN A 258 81.75 25.50 50.51
C GLN A 258 82.51 26.26 51.60
N GLN A 259 81.83 26.96 52.50
CA GLN A 259 82.44 27.66 53.65
C GLN A 259 83.15 26.67 54.57
N LEU A 260 82.47 25.61 55.01
CA LEU A 260 83.05 24.55 55.84
C LEU A 260 84.27 23.88 55.16
N ARG A 261 84.23 23.66 53.85
CA ARG A 261 85.39 23.14 53.08
C ARG A 261 86.57 24.12 53.06
N ILE A 262 86.34 25.43 53.10
CA ILE A 262 87.40 26.45 53.19
C ILE A 262 87.97 26.47 54.61
N GLU A 263 87.12 26.44 55.64
CA GLU A 263 87.54 26.40 57.04
C GLU A 263 88.37 25.15 57.36
N ILE A 264 87.94 23.96 56.93
CA ILE A 264 88.70 22.71 57.06
C ILE A 264 90.10 22.86 56.42
N LYS A 265 90.20 23.44 55.21
CA LYS A 265 91.49 23.70 54.56
C LYS A 265 92.37 24.70 55.32
N ILE A 266 91.78 25.71 55.95
CA ILE A 266 92.51 26.68 56.80
C ILE A 266 93.03 25.98 58.06
N ILE A 267 92.21 25.16 58.72
CA ILE A 267 92.60 24.39 59.90
C ILE A 267 93.70 23.39 59.56
N GLN A 268 93.58 22.65 58.45
CA GLN A 268 94.62 21.74 57.95
C GLN A 268 95.96 22.48 57.77
N LYS A 269 95.97 23.60 57.04
CA LYS A 269 97.18 24.43 56.87
C LYS A 269 97.78 24.94 58.19
N LYS A 270 96.95 25.24 59.20
CA LYS A 270 97.44 25.62 60.55
C LYS A 270 98.04 24.42 61.28
N MET A 271 97.40 23.25 61.20
CA MET A 271 97.89 22.02 61.81
C MET A 271 99.21 21.56 61.18
N ASP A 272 99.36 21.69 59.87
CA ASP A 272 100.60 21.30 59.19
C ASP A 272 101.77 22.22 59.57
N LYS A 273 101.55 23.54 59.65
CA LYS A 273 102.54 24.47 60.22
C LYS A 273 102.93 24.15 61.66
N LEU A 274 101.95 23.86 62.53
CA LEU A 274 102.23 23.49 63.92
C LEU A 274 103.01 22.16 64.02
N LYS A 275 102.79 21.21 63.11
CA LYS A 275 103.61 19.99 63.00
C LYS A 275 105.04 20.30 62.54
N GLU A 276 105.21 21.19 61.56
CA GLU A 276 106.54 21.64 61.10
C GLU A 276 107.32 22.33 62.24
N GLU A 277 106.69 23.28 62.94
CA GLU A 277 107.26 23.95 64.12
C GLU A 277 107.61 22.95 65.23
N TYR A 278 106.71 22.01 65.56
CA TYR A 278 106.96 20.95 66.52
C TYR A 278 108.15 20.06 66.11
N GLN A 279 108.23 19.66 64.83
CA GLN A 279 109.36 18.86 64.33
C GLN A 279 110.69 19.64 64.39
N CYS A 280 110.69 20.93 64.08
CA CYS A 280 111.87 21.80 64.22
C CYS A 280 112.30 21.93 65.69
N ASN A 281 111.36 22.20 66.60
CA ASN A 281 111.64 22.31 68.02
C ASN A 281 112.11 20.98 68.62
N GLN A 282 111.52 19.85 68.23
CA GLN A 282 111.95 18.52 68.68
C GLN A 282 113.36 18.19 68.19
N LYS A 283 113.71 18.52 66.94
CA LYS A 283 115.09 18.39 66.44
C LYS A 283 116.07 19.23 67.26
N PHE A 284 115.73 20.49 67.55
CA PHE A 284 116.56 21.39 68.35
C PHE A 284 116.75 20.90 69.79
N ILE A 285 115.69 20.40 70.44
CA ILE A 285 115.77 19.81 71.78
C ILE A 285 116.67 18.57 71.77
N ASN A 286 116.52 17.69 70.78
CA ASN A 286 117.36 16.49 70.65
C ASN A 286 118.84 16.88 70.50
N THR A 287 119.18 17.80 69.58
CA THR A 287 120.58 18.25 69.40
C THR A 287 121.14 18.90 70.66
N TYR A 288 120.34 19.69 71.39
CA TYR A 288 120.78 20.30 72.65
C TYR A 288 121.00 19.27 73.77
N LEU A 289 120.17 18.22 73.84
CA LEU A 289 120.37 17.12 74.78
C LEU A 289 121.64 16.31 74.44
N GLU A 290 121.88 16.04 73.15
CA GLU A 290 123.10 15.39 72.66
C GLU A 290 124.37 16.21 73.00
N GLU A 291 124.35 17.52 72.77
CA GLU A 291 125.42 18.44 73.16
C GLU A 291 125.63 18.47 74.68
N LYS A 292 124.55 18.53 75.46
CA LYS A 292 124.62 18.54 76.93
C LYS A 292 125.21 17.23 77.46
N GLU A 293 124.80 16.09 76.92
CA GLU A 293 125.37 14.79 77.27
C GLU A 293 126.86 14.70 76.90
N ALA A 294 127.26 15.19 75.73
CA ALA A 294 128.67 15.25 75.34
C ALA A 294 129.50 16.07 76.35
N LEU A 295 128.98 17.23 76.75
CA LEU A 295 129.64 18.14 77.68
C LEU A 295 129.62 17.63 79.14
N GLU A 296 128.62 16.84 79.53
CA GLU A 296 128.64 16.11 80.81
C GLU A 296 129.67 14.98 80.79
N LYS A 297 129.77 14.21 79.70
CA LYS A 297 130.81 13.18 79.49
C LYS A 297 132.23 13.79 79.54
N GLU A 298 132.47 14.95 78.90
CA GLU A 298 133.74 15.68 79.02
C GLU A 298 134.03 16.15 80.46
N LYS A 299 133.03 16.68 81.17
CA LYS A 299 133.19 17.09 82.58
C LYS A 299 133.49 15.91 83.50
N GLU A 300 132.90 14.74 83.24
CA GLU A 300 133.21 13.52 83.98
C GLU A 300 134.63 13.03 83.71
N GLN A 301 135.06 13.01 82.44
CA GLN A 301 136.45 12.74 82.06
C GLN A 301 137.41 13.71 82.76
N TRP A 302 137.14 15.01 82.73
CA TRP A 302 137.98 16.03 83.38
C TRP A 302 138.01 15.90 84.91
N LYS A 303 136.87 15.61 85.56
CA LYS A 303 136.80 15.29 86.99
C LYS A 303 137.58 14.02 87.33
N HIS A 304 137.56 13.01 86.45
CA HIS A 304 138.32 11.77 86.61
C HIS A 304 139.84 12.02 86.48
N MET A 305 140.26 12.85 85.52
CA MET A 305 141.64 13.34 85.40
C MET A 305 142.07 14.15 86.62
N GLN A 306 141.26 15.10 87.10
CA GLN A 306 141.51 15.87 88.33
C GLN A 306 141.65 14.99 89.57
N LYS A 307 140.73 14.05 89.81
CA LYS A 307 140.83 13.10 90.92
C LYS A 307 142.12 12.27 90.85
N SER A 308 142.52 11.86 89.64
CA SER A 308 143.78 11.15 89.41
C SER A 308 144.99 12.03 89.71
N ALA A 309 144.99 13.29 89.25
CA ALA A 309 146.04 14.27 89.54
C ALA A 309 146.14 14.60 91.05
N ILE A 310 145.03 14.76 91.75
CA ILE A 310 145.00 15.01 93.20
C ILE A 310 145.56 13.80 93.97
N LYS A 311 145.23 12.56 93.57
CA LYS A 311 145.85 11.36 94.16
C LYS A 311 147.37 11.37 94.00
N ILE A 312 147.89 11.70 92.82
CA ILE A 312 149.33 11.83 92.55
C ILE A 312 149.96 12.94 93.42
N GLN A 313 149.32 14.11 93.52
CA GLN A 313 149.80 15.20 94.37
C GLN A 313 149.78 14.87 95.87
N ALA A 314 148.74 14.19 96.36
CA ALA A 314 148.60 13.79 97.76
C ALA A 314 149.64 12.73 98.15
N TRP A 315 149.90 11.77 97.24
CA TRP A 315 151.01 10.83 97.37
C TRP A 315 152.35 11.57 97.52
N TRP A 316 152.64 12.55 96.64
CA TRP A 316 153.84 13.38 96.71
C TRP A 316 153.95 14.20 98.01
N ARG A 317 152.87 14.86 98.46
CA ARG A 317 152.86 15.62 99.72
C ARG A 317 153.10 14.71 100.93
N GLY A 318 152.52 13.50 100.94
CA GLY A 318 152.79 12.49 101.96
C GLY A 318 154.26 12.01 101.97
N VAL A 319 154.90 11.91 100.78
CA VAL A 319 156.34 11.63 100.66
C VAL A 319 157.18 12.76 101.26
N MET A 320 156.86 14.04 100.99
CA MET A 320 157.58 15.19 101.56
C MET A 320 157.56 15.21 103.10
N VAL A 321 156.39 14.99 103.71
CA VAL A 321 156.23 14.97 105.18
C VAL A 321 156.98 13.79 105.79
N ARG A 322 156.83 12.58 105.25
CA ARG A 322 157.52 11.38 105.78
C ARG A 322 159.04 11.46 105.65
N ARG A 323 159.57 12.15 104.62
CA ARG A 323 161.00 12.40 104.45
C ARG A 323 161.50 13.68 105.16
N LYS A 324 160.66 14.36 105.95
CA LYS A 324 160.96 15.58 106.75
C LYS A 324 161.63 16.70 105.94
N LEU A 325 161.13 16.93 104.73
CA LEU A 325 161.58 18.01 103.83
C LEU A 325 160.73 19.27 104.02
N GLY A 326 161.37 20.44 104.10
CA GLY A 326 160.67 21.74 104.11
C GLY A 326 160.31 22.29 105.51
N PRO A 327 159.22 23.06 105.65
CA PRO A 327 158.95 23.94 106.81
C PRO A 327 158.81 23.30 108.20
N TYR A 328 158.85 21.97 108.33
CA TYR A 328 158.61 21.24 109.58
C TYR A 328 159.87 21.07 110.46
N ARG A 329 160.69 22.12 110.62
CA ARG A 329 161.87 22.21 111.52
C ARG A 329 161.65 23.29 112.59
N LEU A 330 162.03 23.02 113.85
CA LEU A 330 161.86 23.93 115.01
C LEU A 330 163.22 24.34 115.62
N ALA A 331 163.35 25.60 116.10
CA ALA A 331 164.51 26.15 116.81
C ALA A 331 164.13 27.35 117.73
N GLU A 332 165.00 27.75 118.68
CA GLU A 332 164.64 28.54 119.88
C GLU A 332 165.10 30.03 119.97
N LYS A 333 164.23 30.86 120.60
CA LYS A 333 164.42 32.02 121.53
C LYS A 333 165.60 33.02 121.41
N LYS A 334 165.28 34.36 121.45
CA LYS A 334 165.73 35.35 122.49
C LYS A 334 165.05 36.75 122.39
N LYS A 335 165.26 37.61 123.41
CA LYS A 335 164.55 38.89 123.77
C LYS A 335 165.11 40.14 123.02
N LYS A 336 164.53 41.37 122.96
CA LYS A 336 163.79 42.22 123.94
C LYS A 336 162.78 43.20 123.27
N ARG A 337 161.81 43.77 124.03
CA ARG A 337 160.96 44.96 123.72
C ARG A 337 161.76 46.30 123.93
N PRO A 338 161.35 47.53 123.50
CA PRO A 338 159.94 48.02 123.37
C PRO A 338 159.55 49.11 122.29
N THR A 339 158.23 49.20 122.04
CA THR A 339 157.34 50.39 121.75
C THR A 339 157.68 51.51 120.74
N LYS A 340 156.79 51.70 119.74
CA LYS A 340 156.05 52.94 119.32
C LYS A 340 155.53 52.83 117.86
N THR A 341 154.43 53.46 117.36
CA THR A 341 153.12 53.94 117.90
C THR A 341 152.16 54.29 116.74
N LYS A 342 150.83 54.23 116.95
CA LYS A 342 149.70 54.65 116.06
C LYS A 342 149.39 53.71 114.86
N LYS A 343 148.13 53.35 114.57
CA LYS A 343 146.84 53.65 115.24
C LYS A 343 146.05 52.37 115.44
#